data_AF-A0A835F813-F1
#
_entry.id   AF-A0A835F813-F1
#
_cell.length_a   1.000
_cell.length_b   1.000
_cell.length_c   1.000
_cell.angle_alpha   90.00
_cell.angle_beta   90.00
_cell.angle_gamma   90.00
#
_symmetry.space_group_name_H-M   'P 1'
#
loop_
_entity.id
_entity.type
_entity.pdbx_description
1 polymer ?
#
loop_
_entity_poly.entity_id
_entity_poly.type
_entity_poly.pdbx_seq_one_letter_code
_entity_poly.pdbx_strand_id
1 'polypeptide(L)' 'MVSLPETLGDLISLTELVISNCRGIKFLPGTLQKLTSLRRLDIYGCPELLRWCESEGNKMKVAQHIDKVIN' A
#
# COMPACT_ATOMS: atom_id res chain seq x y z
N MET A 1 6.70 15.73 0.41
CA MET A 1 5.73 14.65 0.12
C MET A 1 6.04 13.50 1.06
N VAL A 2 5.04 12.91 1.72
CA VAL A 2 5.26 11.84 2.71
C VAL A 2 4.78 10.51 2.13
N SER A 3 5.66 9.53 2.12
CA SER A 3 5.40 8.15 1.77
C SER A 3 5.78 7.23 2.90
N LEU A 4 5.38 5.97 2.81
CA LEU A 4 6.02 4.92 3.59
C LEU A 4 7.49 4.77 3.18
N PRO A 5 8.35 4.30 4.10
CA PRO A 5 9.76 4.13 3.83
C PRO A 5 10.00 3.00 2.84
N GLU A 6 11.00 3.16 1.97
CA GLU A 6 11.40 2.12 1.00
C GLU A 6 11.87 0.82 1.67
N THR A 7 12.32 0.88 2.92
CA THR A 7 12.69 -0.28 3.74
C THR A 7 11.50 -1.20 4.04
N LEU A 8 10.27 -0.75 3.81
CA LEU A 8 9.09 -1.60 3.91
C LEU A 8 9.22 -2.84 3.02
N GLY A 9 9.77 -2.67 1.80
CA GLY A 9 9.96 -3.79 0.86
C GLY A 9 11.00 -4.82 1.29
N ASP A 10 11.76 -4.58 2.36
CA ASP A 10 12.67 -5.58 2.92
C ASP A 10 11.94 -6.58 3.83
N LEU A 11 10.68 -6.30 4.19
CA LEU A 11 9.81 -7.20 4.94
C LEU A 11 9.22 -8.29 4.05
N ILE A 12 10.08 -9.08 3.40
CA ILE A 12 9.70 -10.09 2.39
C ILE A 12 8.72 -11.16 2.90
N SER A 13 8.66 -11.37 4.22
CA SER A 13 7.74 -12.31 4.88
C SER A 13 6.45 -11.67 5.38
N LEU A 14 6.25 -10.37 5.18
CA LEU A 14 5.05 -9.66 5.61
C LEU A 14 3.83 -10.19 4.85
N THR A 15 2.82 -10.66 5.57
CA THR A 15 1.59 -11.21 4.99
C THR A 15 0.43 -10.22 5.03
N GLU A 16 0.41 -9.29 5.99
CA GLU A 16 -0.64 -8.30 6.15
C GLU A 16 -0.06 -6.91 6.42
N LEU A 17 -0.60 -5.90 5.74
CA LEU A 17 -0.26 -4.48 5.94
C LEU A 17 -1.55 -3.69 6.11
N VAL A 18 -1.67 -2.97 7.22
CA VAL A 18 -2.83 -2.12 7.53
C VAL A 18 -2.38 -0.68 7.69
N ILE A 19 -3.01 0.24 6.96
CA ILE A 19 -2.73 1.68 7.02
C ILE A 19 -4.03 2.40 7.36
N SER A 20 -4.06 3.07 8.51
CA SER A 20 -5.27 3.62 9.09
C SER A 20 -5.14 5.09 9.46
N ASN A 21 -6.15 5.89 9.11
CA ASN A 21 -6.29 7.30 9.52
C ASN A 21 -5.06 8.19 9.21
N CYS A 22 -4.26 7.82 8.21
CA CYS A 22 -3.04 8.52 7.81
C CYS A 22 -3.34 9.55 6.71
N ARG A 23 -3.68 10.78 7.10
CA ARG A 23 -3.98 11.88 6.15
C ARG A 23 -2.76 12.45 5.42
N GLY A 24 -1.57 12.28 5.99
CA GLY A 24 -0.32 12.82 5.43
C GLY A 24 0.36 11.91 4.41
N ILE A 25 0.06 10.60 4.43
CA ILE A 25 0.67 9.62 3.52
C ILE A 25 -0.01 9.74 2.17
N LYS A 26 0.78 9.98 1.13
CA LYS A 26 0.27 10.23 -0.23
C LYS A 26 0.44 9.06 -1.18
N PHE A 27 1.39 8.16 -0.93
CA PHE A 27 1.69 7.02 -1.79
C PHE A 27 2.43 5.91 -1.04
N LEU A 28 2.33 4.69 -1.57
CA LEU A 28 3.13 3.53 -1.15
C LEU A 28 4.54 3.60 -1.76
N PRO A 29 5.54 2.95 -1.14
CA PRO A 29 6.91 3.00 -1.64
C PRO A 29 7.04 2.20 -2.94
N GLY A 30 8.05 2.53 -3.76
CA GLY A 30 8.32 1.80 -5.00
C GLY A 30 8.65 0.32 -4.75
N THR A 31 9.22 0.02 -3.59
CA THR A 31 9.55 -1.34 -3.15
C THR A 31 8.36 -2.19 -2.69
N LEU A 32 7.11 -1.70 -2.75
CA LEU A 32 5.93 -2.50 -2.38
C LEU A 32 5.86 -3.83 -3.13
N GLN A 33 6.31 -3.87 -4.39
CA GLN A 33 6.36 -5.08 -5.22
C GLN A 33 7.32 -6.16 -4.69
N LYS A 34 8.23 -5.81 -3.78
CA LYS A 34 9.12 -6.77 -3.12
C LYS A 34 8.41 -7.57 -2.02
N LEU A 35 7.23 -7.14 -1.59
CA LEU A 35 6.42 -7.83 -0.58
C LEU A 35 5.71 -9.04 -1.16
N THR A 36 6.47 -10.02 -1.64
CA THR A 36 5.97 -11.21 -2.35
C THR A 36 5.10 -12.12 -1.47
N SER A 37 5.26 -12.04 -0.14
CA SER A 37 4.42 -12.78 0.82
C SER A 37 3.14 -12.04 1.21
N LEU A 38 2.95 -10.79 0.79
CA LEU A 38 1.79 -10.00 1.18
C LEU A 38 0.53 -10.60 0.57
N ARG A 39 -0.50 -10.74 1.41
CA ARG A 39 -1.82 -11.29 1.07
C ARG A 39 -2.93 -10.30 1.37
N ARG A 40 -2.70 -9.37 2.29
CA ARG A 40 -3.70 -8.40 2.74
C ARG A 40 -3.12 -7.00 2.79
N LEU A 41 -3.83 -6.05 2.19
CA LEU A 41 -3.52 -4.62 2.26
C LEU A 41 -4.80 -3.83 2.51
N ASP A 42 -5.00 -3.44 3.77
CA ASP A 42 -6.15 -2.65 4.21
C ASP A 42 -5.75 -1.17 4.32
N ILE A 43 -6.50 -0.28 3.68
CA ILE A 43 -6.26 1.17 3.71
C ILE A 43 -7.59 1.87 4.00
N TYR A 44 -7.70 2.51 5.15
CA TYR A 44 -8.92 3.25 5.53
C TYR A 44 -8.58 4.58 6.19
N GLY A 45 -9.42 5.59 5.98
CA GLY A 45 -9.21 6.94 6.52
C GLY A 45 -7.94 7.64 5.98
N CYS A 46 -7.43 7.23 4.81
CA CYS A 46 -6.20 7.75 4.20
C CYS A 46 -6.51 8.36 2.82
N PRO A 47 -7.10 9.57 2.73
CA PRO A 47 -7.70 10.09 1.50
C PRO A 47 -6.70 10.26 0.34
N GLU A 48 -5.50 10.78 0.62
CA GLU A 48 -4.47 10.98 -0.41
C GLU A 48 -3.94 9.63 -0.93
N LEU A 49 -3.74 8.66 -0.03
CA LEU A 49 -3.27 7.32 -0.37
C LEU A 49 -4.32 6.53 -1.17
N LEU A 50 -5.60 6.63 -0.80
CA LEU A 50 -6.70 6.00 -1.53
C LEU A 50 -6.76 6.53 -2.97
N ARG A 51 -6.67 7.85 -3.17
CA ARG A 51 -6.60 8.47 -4.51
C ARG A 51 -5.40 7.97 -5.31
N TRP A 52 -4.26 7.74 -4.66
CA TRP A 52 -3.10 7.14 -5.32
C TRP A 52 -3.37 5.70 -5.76
N CYS A 53 -3.98 4.87 -4.90
CA CYS A 53 -4.36 3.49 -5.21
C CYS A 53 -5.36 3.39 -6.37
N GLU A 54 -6.26 4.36 -6.51
CA GLU A 54 -7.29 4.40 -7.57
C GLU A 54 -6.75 4.80 -8.94
N SER A 55 -5.53 5.35 -9.03
CA SER A 55 -4.94 5.72 -10.31
C SER A 55 -4.55 4.49 -11.15
N GLU A 56 -4.86 4.52 -12.45
CA GLU A 56 -4.66 3.39 -13.39
C GLU A 56 -3.25 2.76 -13.31
N GLY A 57 -2.21 3.58 -13.21
CA GLY A 57 -0.82 3.09 -13.13
C GLY A 57 -0.42 2.45 -11.80
N ASN A 58 -1.13 2.76 -10.71
CA ASN A 58 -0.81 2.25 -9.36
C ASN A 58 -1.76 1.14 -8.92
N LYS A 59 -2.96 1.06 -9.51
CA LYS A 59 -3.89 -0.04 -9.32
C LYS A 59 -3.24 -1.39 -9.55
N MET A 60 -2.41 -1.53 -10.59
CA MET A 60 -1.68 -2.77 -10.88
C MET A 60 -0.63 -3.13 -9.81
N LYS A 61 0.01 -2.14 -9.18
CA LYS A 61 1.00 -2.36 -8.11
C LYS A 61 0.36 -2.87 -6.84
N VAL A 62 -0.85 -2.36 -6.54
CA VAL A 62 -1.66 -2.78 -5.40
C VAL A 62 -2.36 -4.10 -5.69
N ALA A 63 -2.78 -4.32 -6.95
CA ALA A 63 -3.53 -5.49 -7.37
C ALA A 63 -2.78 -6.82 -7.24
N GLN A 64 -1.44 -6.78 -7.35
CA GLN A 64 -0.59 -7.95 -7.14
C GLN A 64 -0.70 -8.53 -5.71
N HIS A 65 -1.19 -7.75 -4.75
CA HIS A 65 -1.21 -8.09 -3.33
C HIS A 65 -2.65 -8.20 -2.77
N ILE A 66 -3.63 -8.48 -3.65
CA ILE A 66 -5.08 -8.47 -3.32
C ILE A 66 -5.46 -9.64 -2.40
N ASP A 67 -5.96 -9.27 -1.23
CA ASP A 67 -7.36 -9.48 -0.86
C ASP A 67 -7.86 -8.23 -0.12
N LYS A 68 -8.67 -7.42 -0.84
CA LYS A 68 -9.46 -6.26 -0.37
C LYS A 68 -8.70 -5.04 0.20
N VAL A 69 -8.57 -3.98 -0.61
CA VAL A 69 -8.61 -2.61 -0.07
C VAL A 69 -10.04 -2.38 0.43
N ILE A 70 -10.28 -2.56 1.73
CA ILE A 70 -11.59 -2.25 2.34
C ILE A 70 -11.61 -0.75 2.69
N ASN A 71 -12.54 -0.02 2.07
CA ASN A 71 -12.89 1.37 2.40
C ASN A 71 -13.47 1.51 3.81
#